data_AF-A0A9D1NVH2-F1
#
_entry.id   AF-A0A9D1NVH2-F1
#
_cell.length_a   1.000
_cell.length_b   1.000
_cell.length_c   1.000
_cell.angle_alpha   90.00
_cell.angle_beta   90.00
_cell.angle_gamma   90.00
#
_symmetry.space_group_name_H-M   'P 1'
#
loop_
_entity.id
_entity.type
_entity.pdbx_description
1 polymer ?
#
loop_
_entity_poly.entity_id
_entity_poly.type
_entity_poly.pdbx_seq_one_letter_code
_entity_poly.pdbx_strand_id
1 'polypeptide(L)'
;MRYLSVAEIAKKWNISERSVRNYCAHGRVQGAFLTGKTWNIPENAEKPERSNKRKEYPITLLEILQEQKASKYPGGIYHKTQIDLTYNSNHMEGSRLTHDQTRYIFETNTIGVEKEVLNVDDVIETVNHFRCIDMIIDHAKAALTEKFIKELHLTLKSGTSDSRKDWFAVGDYKKLPNEVGGMDTALPEEVAGKMKALLTAYNAKE
;
A
#
# COMPACT_ATOMS: atom_id res chain seq x y z
N MET A 1 45.27 16.55 17.17
CA MET A 1 44.17 15.57 17.36
C MET A 1 44.75 14.28 17.88
N ARG A 2 44.14 13.71 18.93
CA ARG A 2 44.55 12.42 19.49
C ARG A 2 43.89 11.29 18.69
N TYR A 3 44.66 10.27 18.37
CA TYR A 3 44.17 9.06 17.71
C TYR A 3 44.25 7.88 18.67
N LEU A 4 43.23 7.04 18.62
CA LEU A 4 43.12 5.81 19.39
C LEU A 4 43.39 4.62 18.47
N SER A 5 43.95 3.57 19.06
CA SER A 5 44.13 2.28 18.41
C SER A 5 42.79 1.54 18.24
N VAL A 6 42.80 0.54 17.37
CA VAL A 6 41.67 -0.38 17.18
C VAL A 6 41.21 -1.00 18.50
N ALA A 7 42.13 -1.36 19.39
CA ALA A 7 41.83 -2.00 20.68
C ALA A 7 41.11 -1.04 21.64
N GLU A 8 41.56 0.22 21.71
CA GLU A 8 40.93 1.25 22.54
C GLU A 8 39.53 1.60 22.03
N ILE A 9 39.36 1.73 20.72
CA ILE A 9 38.04 1.97 20.10
C ILE A 9 37.12 0.76 20.26
N ALA A 10 37.64 -0.46 20.12
CA ALA A 10 36.89 -1.70 20.35
C ALA A 10 36.31 -1.73 21.77
N LYS A 11 37.13 -1.35 22.76
CA LYS A 11 36.70 -1.21 24.16
C LYS A 11 35.68 -0.08 24.33
N LYS A 12 35.92 1.09 23.74
CA LYS A 12 35.02 2.26 23.79
C LYS A 12 33.64 1.97 23.19
N TRP A 13 33.58 1.28 22.06
CA TRP A 13 32.34 0.97 21.33
C TRP A 13 31.69 -0.35 21.77
N ASN A 14 32.34 -1.08 22.69
CA ASN A 14 31.95 -2.41 23.14
C ASN A 14 31.68 -3.39 21.97
N ILE A 15 32.66 -3.50 21.06
CA ILE A 15 32.61 -4.42 19.91
C ILE A 15 33.97 -5.10 19.69
N SER A 16 34.03 -6.11 18.83
CA SER A 16 35.29 -6.76 18.49
C SER A 16 36.19 -5.85 17.65
N GLU A 17 37.51 -5.97 17.82
CA GLU A 17 38.50 -5.27 16.98
C GLU A 17 38.29 -5.52 15.48
N ARG A 18 37.86 -6.74 15.12
CA ARG A 18 37.52 -7.08 13.73
C ARG A 18 36.41 -6.19 13.18
N SER A 19 35.40 -5.89 14.00
CA SER A 19 34.29 -5.02 13.60
C SER A 19 34.76 -3.57 13.42
N VAL A 20 35.63 -3.08 14.31
CA VAL A 20 36.25 -1.75 14.19
C VAL A 20 37.08 -1.64 12.90
N ARG A 21 37.93 -2.63 12.62
CA ARG A 21 38.72 -2.70 11.37
C ARG A 21 37.82 -2.72 10.14
N ASN A 22 36.73 -3.49 10.17
CA ASN A 22 35.74 -3.50 9.09
C ASN A 22 35.12 -2.12 8.89
N TYR A 23 34.69 -1.43 9.94
CA TYR A 23 34.13 -0.07 9.79
C TYR A 23 35.13 0.91 9.19
N CYS A 24 36.40 0.86 9.59
CA CYS A 24 37.45 1.71 9.02
C CYS A 24 37.73 1.36 7.55
N ALA A 25 37.85 0.07 7.23
CA ALA A 25 38.10 -0.41 5.86
C ALA A 25 36.96 -0.06 4.89
N HIS A 26 35.72 0.00 5.37
CA HIS A 26 34.55 0.42 4.59
C HIS A 26 34.33 1.95 4.61
N GLY A 27 35.29 2.73 5.12
CA GLY A 27 35.19 4.19 5.14
C GLY A 27 34.08 4.76 6.05
N ARG A 28 33.56 3.96 6.98
CA ARG A 28 32.42 4.33 7.84
C ARG A 28 32.82 5.13 9.07
N VAL A 29 34.12 5.34 9.28
CA VAL A 29 34.70 6.08 10.39
C VAL A 29 35.43 7.28 9.80
N GLN A 30 34.82 8.47 9.88
CA GLN A 30 35.38 9.68 9.31
C GLN A 30 36.72 10.04 9.98
N GLY A 31 37.74 10.33 9.17
CA GLY A 31 39.07 10.70 9.67
C GLY A 31 39.93 9.52 10.16
N ALA A 32 39.46 8.27 10.04
CA ALA A 32 40.31 7.11 10.26
C ALA A 32 41.27 6.89 9.09
N PHE A 33 42.54 6.61 9.39
CA PHE A 33 43.56 6.30 8.38
C PHE A 33 44.48 5.18 8.84
N LEU A 34 45.16 4.56 7.88
CA LEU A 34 46.07 3.44 8.14
C LEU A 34 47.53 3.93 8.13
N THR A 35 48.30 3.54 9.15
CA THR A 35 49.76 3.75 9.17
C THR A 35 50.44 2.40 9.40
N GLY A 36 51.13 1.91 8.37
CA GLY A 36 51.66 0.55 8.36
C GLY A 36 50.53 -0.49 8.42
N LYS A 37 50.45 -1.24 9.53
CA LYS A 37 49.40 -2.25 9.80
C LYS A 37 48.37 -1.81 10.84
N THR A 38 48.47 -0.57 11.32
CA THR A 38 47.65 -0.08 12.44
C THR A 38 46.70 1.01 11.95
N TRP A 39 45.41 0.87 12.29
CA TRP A 39 44.41 1.92 12.08
C TRP A 39 44.51 2.96 13.18
N ASN A 40 44.62 4.23 12.78
CA ASN A 40 44.50 5.40 13.64
C ASN A 40 43.09 5.96 13.51
N ILE A 41 42.35 5.98 14.62
CA ILE A 41 40.94 6.38 14.66
C ILE A 41 40.82 7.63 15.54
N PRO A 42 40.16 8.71 15.10
CA PRO A 42 39.99 9.90 15.91
C PRO A 42 39.33 9.59 17.27
N GLU A 43 39.81 10.18 18.36
CA GLU A 43 39.25 9.96 19.71
C GLU A 43 37.75 10.31 19.79
N ASN A 44 37.30 11.29 19.00
CA ASN A 44 35.91 11.74 18.90
C ASN A 44 35.08 10.93 17.90
N ALA A 45 35.62 9.86 17.30
CA ALA A 45 34.85 9.02 16.39
C ALA A 45 33.68 8.35 17.12
N GLU A 46 32.48 8.57 16.60
CA GLU A 46 31.27 7.89 17.04
C GLU A 46 31.15 6.52 16.38
N LYS A 47 30.52 5.59 17.09
CA LYS A 47 30.30 4.23 16.59
C LYS A 47 29.36 4.30 15.38
N PRO A 48 29.77 3.83 14.19
CA PRO A 48 28.90 3.83 13.04
C PRO A 48 27.64 3.00 13.31
N GLU A 49 26.48 3.50 12.89
CA GLU A 49 25.23 2.77 13.03
C GLU A 49 25.30 1.41 12.29
N ARG A 50 24.65 0.37 12.81
CA ARG A 50 24.57 -0.89 12.04
C ARG A 50 23.69 -0.64 10.81
N SER A 51 24.17 -1.02 9.63
CA SER A 51 23.38 -0.97 8.39
C SER A 51 22.11 -1.83 8.46
N ASN A 52 22.10 -2.84 9.34
CA ASN A 52 20.96 -3.71 9.60
C ASN A 52 20.16 -3.33 10.86
N LYS A 53 20.24 -2.08 11.34
CA LYS A 53 19.41 -1.64 12.47
C LYS A 53 17.94 -1.68 11.98
N ARG A 54 17.16 -2.66 12.46
CA ARG A 54 15.69 -2.63 12.32
C ARG A 54 15.22 -1.28 12.87
N LYS A 55 14.38 -0.57 12.12
CA LYS A 55 13.76 0.69 12.57
C LYS A 55 13.20 0.45 13.97
N GLU A 56 13.57 1.30 14.93
CA GLU A 56 13.22 1.17 16.36
C GLU A 56 11.72 1.35 16.64
N TYR A 57 10.96 1.86 15.67
CA TYR A 57 9.52 2.07 15.77
C TYR A 57 8.72 0.88 15.22
N PRO A 58 7.56 0.56 15.81
CA PRO A 58 6.65 -0.41 15.23
C PRO A 58 6.20 0.13 13.86
N ILE A 59 6.59 -0.56 12.79
CA ILE A 59 6.09 -0.24 11.45
C ILE A 59 4.60 -0.61 11.45
N THR A 60 3.74 0.39 11.26
CA THR A 60 2.29 0.17 11.19
C THR A 60 1.93 -0.64 9.95
N LEU A 61 0.81 -1.34 9.96
CA LEU A 61 0.34 -2.08 8.77
C LEU A 61 0.24 -1.15 7.55
N LEU A 62 -0.26 0.07 7.73
CA LEU A 62 -0.36 1.06 6.67
C LEU A 62 1.01 1.41 6.06
N GLU A 63 2.03 1.62 6.89
CA GLU A 63 3.40 1.89 6.39
C GLU A 63 3.96 0.70 5.62
N ILE A 64 3.70 -0.54 6.07
CA ILE A 64 4.10 -1.76 5.34
C ILE A 64 3.39 -1.82 3.98
N LEU A 65 2.08 -1.55 3.94
CA LEU A 65 1.30 -1.55 2.71
C LEU A 65 1.81 -0.49 1.72
N GLN A 66 2.09 0.72 2.20
CA GLN A 66 2.63 1.82 1.40
C GLN A 66 4.03 1.49 0.87
N GLU A 67 4.92 0.94 1.70
CA GLU A 67 6.28 0.53 1.30
C GLU A 67 6.24 -0.59 0.24
N GLN A 68 5.42 -1.62 0.47
CA GLN A 68 5.29 -2.75 -0.45
C GLN A 68 4.63 -2.35 -1.77
N LYS A 69 3.64 -1.44 -1.73
CA LYS A 69 3.04 -0.84 -2.92
C LYS A 69 4.08 -0.08 -3.74
N ALA A 70 4.84 0.82 -3.10
CA ALA A 70 5.85 1.64 -3.78
C ALA A 70 6.98 0.80 -4.40
N SER A 71 7.39 -0.27 -3.72
CA SER A 71 8.44 -1.18 -4.20
C SER A 71 7.93 -2.29 -5.12
N LYS A 72 6.60 -2.41 -5.31
CA LYS A 72 5.95 -3.54 -6.00
C LYS A 72 6.42 -4.90 -5.47
N TYR A 73 6.56 -5.01 -4.15
CA TYR A 73 7.11 -6.19 -3.50
C TYR A 73 6.21 -7.42 -3.70
N PRO A 74 6.67 -8.46 -4.42
CA PRO A 74 5.84 -9.63 -4.72
C PRO A 74 5.64 -10.50 -3.47
N GLY A 75 4.45 -11.10 -3.34
CA GLY A 75 4.13 -12.03 -2.25
C GLY A 75 4.04 -11.40 -0.85
N GLY A 76 4.13 -10.07 -0.73
CA GLY A 76 3.93 -9.35 0.53
C GLY A 76 2.47 -9.26 0.96
N ILE A 77 2.22 -8.60 2.10
CA ILE A 77 0.86 -8.36 2.60
C ILE A 77 0.07 -7.44 1.66
N TYR A 78 0.70 -6.42 1.06
CA TYR A 78 0.05 -5.58 0.05
C TYR A 78 -0.44 -6.40 -1.14
N HIS A 79 0.45 -7.25 -1.66
CA HIS A 79 0.15 -8.16 -2.78
C HIS A 79 -1.02 -9.09 -2.45
N LYS A 80 -0.96 -9.74 -1.27
CA LYS A 80 -2.02 -10.62 -0.81
C LYS A 80 -3.35 -9.87 -0.63
N THR A 81 -3.31 -8.69 0.00
CA THR A 81 -4.50 -7.84 0.19
C THR A 81 -5.13 -7.43 -1.13
N GLN A 82 -4.33 -7.03 -2.13
CA GLN A 82 -4.84 -6.67 -3.46
C GLN A 82 -5.62 -7.82 -4.10
N ILE A 83 -5.04 -9.02 -4.13
CA ILE A 83 -5.66 -10.19 -4.76
C ILE A 83 -6.87 -10.68 -3.96
N ASP A 84 -6.70 -10.92 -2.65
CA ASP A 84 -7.74 -11.54 -1.84
C ASP A 84 -8.96 -10.63 -1.69
N LEU A 85 -8.78 -9.33 -1.43
CA LEU A 85 -9.93 -8.43 -1.30
C LEU A 85 -10.67 -8.27 -2.64
N THR A 86 -9.92 -8.11 -3.74
CA THR A 86 -10.53 -7.94 -5.06
C THR A 86 -11.29 -9.18 -5.50
N TYR A 87 -10.69 -10.37 -5.35
CA TYR A 87 -11.35 -11.63 -5.67
C TYR A 87 -12.64 -11.80 -4.84
N ASN A 88 -12.55 -11.70 -3.51
CA ASN A 88 -13.71 -11.95 -2.66
C ASN A 88 -14.82 -10.91 -2.87
N SER A 89 -14.47 -9.62 -2.98
CA SER A 89 -15.46 -8.56 -3.19
C SER A 89 -16.18 -8.71 -4.53
N ASN A 90 -15.42 -8.90 -5.62
CA ASN A 90 -16.02 -9.05 -6.95
C ASN A 90 -16.83 -10.34 -7.06
N HIS A 91 -16.39 -11.42 -6.41
CA HIS A 91 -17.13 -12.69 -6.42
C HIS A 91 -18.45 -12.62 -5.64
N MET A 92 -18.52 -11.84 -4.54
CA MET A 92 -19.80 -11.57 -3.86
C MET A 92 -20.80 -10.84 -4.77
N GLU A 93 -20.31 -9.97 -5.67
CA GLU A 93 -21.12 -9.27 -6.67
C GLU A 93 -21.38 -10.11 -7.94
N GLY A 94 -20.90 -11.35 -7.98
CA GLY A 94 -21.19 -12.32 -9.05
C GLY A 94 -20.13 -12.47 -10.14
N SER A 95 -18.94 -11.88 -9.98
CA SER A 95 -17.81 -12.10 -10.88
C SER A 95 -17.44 -13.59 -10.94
N ARG A 96 -17.17 -14.07 -12.16
CA ARG A 96 -16.78 -15.47 -12.40
C ARG A 96 -15.29 -15.69 -12.52
N LEU A 97 -14.48 -14.63 -12.36
CA LEU A 97 -13.03 -14.75 -12.39
C LEU A 97 -12.56 -15.61 -11.22
N THR A 98 -11.68 -16.56 -11.53
CA THR A 98 -11.03 -17.37 -10.50
C THR A 98 -10.02 -16.54 -9.72
N HIS A 99 -9.61 -17.04 -8.55
CA HIS A 99 -8.56 -16.41 -7.75
C HIS A 99 -7.25 -16.28 -8.53
N ASP A 100 -6.88 -17.33 -9.29
CA ASP A 100 -5.68 -17.31 -10.12
C ASP A 100 -5.80 -16.34 -11.30
N GLN A 101 -6.96 -16.23 -11.95
CA GLN A 101 -7.20 -15.21 -12.98
C GLN A 101 -7.08 -13.80 -12.41
N THR A 102 -7.66 -13.56 -11.24
CA THR A 102 -7.53 -12.27 -10.52
C THR A 102 -6.07 -11.96 -10.22
N ARG A 103 -5.30 -12.96 -9.75
CA ARG A 103 -3.85 -12.85 -9.53
C ARG A 103 -3.09 -12.52 -10.82
N TYR A 104 -3.34 -13.23 -11.92
CA TYR A 104 -2.66 -12.98 -13.19
C TYR A 104 -2.99 -11.60 -13.79
N ILE A 105 -4.23 -11.10 -13.60
CA ILE A 105 -4.56 -9.74 -13.99
C ILE A 105 -3.70 -8.74 -13.18
N PHE A 106 -3.57 -8.95 -11.87
CA PHE A 106 -2.76 -8.07 -11.01
C PHE A 106 -1.26 -8.12 -11.34
N GLU A 107 -0.70 -9.32 -11.47
CA GLU A 107 0.74 -9.53 -11.60
C GLU A 107 1.26 -9.21 -13.00
N THR A 108 0.52 -9.62 -14.04
CA THR A 108 1.01 -9.62 -15.43
C THR A 108 0.07 -8.95 -16.42
N ASN A 109 -1.09 -8.43 -16.00
CA ASN A 109 -2.15 -7.92 -16.89
C ASN A 109 -2.55 -8.94 -17.97
N THR A 110 -2.55 -10.22 -17.61
CA THR A 110 -2.93 -11.31 -18.51
C THR A 110 -4.06 -12.11 -17.94
N ILE A 111 -4.81 -12.77 -18.81
CA ILE A 111 -5.83 -13.74 -18.41
C ILE A 111 -5.50 -15.07 -19.06
N GLY A 112 -5.50 -16.14 -18.25
CA GLY A 112 -5.31 -17.50 -18.75
C GLY A 112 -6.44 -17.89 -19.69
N VAL A 113 -6.08 -18.43 -20.86
CA VAL A 113 -7.04 -18.86 -21.87
C VAL A 113 -7.60 -20.23 -21.46
N GLU A 114 -8.73 -20.23 -20.77
CA GLU A 114 -9.51 -21.45 -20.53
C GLU A 114 -10.68 -21.56 -21.53
N LYS A 115 -11.34 -22.71 -21.55
CA LYS A 115 -12.47 -23.01 -22.45
C LYS A 115 -13.75 -22.20 -22.15
N GLU A 116 -13.71 -21.33 -21.14
CA GLU A 116 -14.86 -20.58 -20.65
C GLU A 116 -14.87 -19.15 -21.19
N VAL A 117 -16.08 -18.63 -21.43
CA VAL A 117 -16.29 -17.25 -21.86
C VAL A 117 -16.12 -16.33 -20.66
N LEU A 118 -15.19 -15.39 -20.77
CA LEU A 118 -14.95 -14.36 -19.75
C LEU A 118 -15.80 -13.13 -20.01
N ASN A 119 -16.41 -12.61 -18.95
CA ASN A 119 -17.10 -11.33 -19.03
C ASN A 119 -16.08 -10.19 -19.03
N VAL A 120 -16.19 -9.28 -20.00
CA VAL A 120 -15.32 -8.11 -20.11
C VAL A 120 -15.48 -7.17 -18.92
N ASP A 121 -16.71 -7.03 -18.40
CA ASP A 121 -16.95 -6.19 -17.22
C ASP A 121 -16.23 -6.72 -15.99
N ASP A 122 -16.25 -8.05 -15.74
CA ASP A 122 -15.54 -8.66 -14.61
C ASP A 122 -14.03 -8.32 -14.64
N VAL A 123 -13.42 -8.32 -15.84
CA VAL A 123 -12.01 -7.96 -16.02
C VAL A 123 -11.78 -6.48 -15.74
N ILE A 124 -12.61 -5.61 -16.29
CA ILE A 124 -12.49 -4.15 -16.11
C ILE A 124 -12.70 -3.78 -14.64
N GLU A 125 -13.76 -4.30 -14.00
CA GLU A 125 -14.05 -4.07 -12.58
C GLU A 125 -12.92 -4.59 -11.69
N THR A 126 -12.30 -5.73 -12.03
CA THR A 126 -11.13 -6.25 -11.31
C THR A 126 -9.94 -5.29 -11.38
N VAL A 127 -9.59 -4.80 -12.58
CA VAL A 127 -8.51 -3.81 -12.74
C VAL A 127 -8.83 -2.52 -11.99
N ASN A 128 -10.07 -2.05 -12.06
CA ASN A 128 -10.50 -0.84 -11.38
C ASN A 128 -10.52 -1.01 -9.84
N HIS A 129 -10.89 -2.19 -9.35
CA HIS A 129 -10.91 -2.49 -7.92
C HIS A 129 -9.50 -2.47 -7.32
N PHE A 130 -8.48 -2.99 -8.03
CA PHE A 130 -7.08 -2.85 -7.60
C PHE A 130 -6.67 -1.38 -7.43
N ARG A 131 -7.12 -0.51 -8.34
CA ARG A 131 -6.89 0.94 -8.24
C ARG A 131 -7.64 1.56 -7.07
N CYS A 132 -8.85 1.10 -6.76
CA CYS A 132 -9.62 1.57 -5.60
C CYS A 132 -8.90 1.23 -4.28
N ILE A 133 -8.35 0.01 -4.16
CA ILE A 133 -7.54 -0.37 -2.98
C ILE A 133 -6.32 0.55 -2.85
N ASP A 134 -5.64 0.85 -3.95
CA ASP A 134 -4.51 1.78 -3.95
C ASP A 134 -4.90 3.18 -3.47
N MET A 135 -6.04 3.70 -3.93
CA MET A 135 -6.58 4.99 -3.50
C MET A 135 -6.89 5.01 -2.00
N ILE A 136 -7.46 3.92 -1.47
CA ILE A 136 -7.78 3.77 -0.04
C ILE A 136 -6.49 3.76 0.79
N ILE A 137 -5.46 3.03 0.37
CA ILE A 137 -4.17 3.00 1.05
C ILE A 137 -3.51 4.40 1.07
N ASP A 138 -3.61 5.15 -0.02
CA ASP A 138 -3.02 6.50 -0.11
C ASP A 138 -3.76 7.51 0.78
N HIS A 139 -5.06 7.34 0.99
CA HIS A 139 -5.91 8.26 1.75
C HIS A 139 -6.31 7.73 3.13
N ALA A 140 -5.70 6.66 3.62
CA ALA A 140 -6.12 5.96 4.85
C ALA A 140 -6.10 6.82 6.13
N LYS A 141 -5.33 7.93 6.14
CA LYS A 141 -5.28 8.90 7.27
C LYS A 141 -6.04 10.19 6.99
N ALA A 142 -6.67 10.32 5.83
CA ALA A 142 -7.47 11.49 5.48
C ALA A 142 -8.90 11.29 5.97
N ALA A 143 -9.57 12.38 6.36
CA ALA A 143 -10.98 12.34 6.71
C ALA A 143 -11.82 11.85 5.52
N LEU A 144 -12.81 11.00 5.79
CA LEU A 144 -13.68 10.46 4.74
C LEU A 144 -14.62 11.55 4.22
N THR A 145 -14.61 11.77 2.91
CA THR A 145 -15.41 12.81 2.24
C THR A 145 -16.34 12.21 1.20
N GLU A 146 -17.45 12.91 0.93
CA GLU A 146 -18.37 12.57 -0.15
C GLU A 146 -17.65 12.52 -1.50
N LYS A 147 -16.74 13.48 -1.73
CA LYS A 147 -15.92 13.55 -2.93
C LYS A 147 -15.10 12.27 -3.12
N PHE A 148 -14.43 11.79 -2.08
CA PHE A 148 -13.62 10.57 -2.16
C PHE A 148 -14.46 9.33 -2.45
N ILE A 149 -15.65 9.21 -1.84
CA ILE A 149 -16.58 8.11 -2.13
C ILE A 149 -17.02 8.12 -3.60
N LYS A 150 -17.33 9.32 -4.12
CA LYS A 150 -17.68 9.50 -5.54
C LYS A 150 -16.52 9.18 -6.49
N GLU A 151 -15.29 9.54 -6.12
CA GLU A 151 -14.07 9.19 -6.87
C GLU A 151 -13.80 7.68 -6.89
N LEU A 152 -14.06 6.97 -5.77
CA LEU A 152 -13.99 5.51 -5.73
C LEU A 152 -15.03 4.88 -6.66
N HIS A 153 -16.28 5.36 -6.61
CA HIS A 153 -17.34 4.88 -7.51
C HIS A 153 -17.02 5.16 -8.99
N LEU A 154 -16.53 6.36 -9.30
CA LEU A 154 -16.06 6.74 -10.63
C LEU A 154 -14.99 5.77 -11.11
N THR A 155 -13.96 5.53 -10.29
CA THR A 155 -12.86 4.63 -10.63
C THR A 155 -13.37 3.22 -10.87
N LEU A 156 -14.18 2.67 -9.96
CA LEU A 156 -14.70 1.32 -10.02
C LEU A 156 -15.51 1.05 -11.31
N LYS A 157 -16.38 1.99 -11.68
CA LYS A 157 -17.32 1.83 -12.80
C LYS A 157 -16.82 2.42 -14.11
N SER A 158 -15.62 3.00 -14.17
CA SER A 158 -15.06 3.55 -15.41
C SER A 158 -14.79 2.45 -16.45
N GLY A 159 -15.37 2.59 -17.64
CA GLY A 159 -15.14 1.67 -18.76
C GLY A 159 -16.00 0.41 -18.76
N THR A 160 -16.81 0.17 -17.72
CA THR A 160 -17.76 -0.96 -17.67
C THR A 160 -18.96 -0.73 -18.57
N SER A 161 -19.79 -1.75 -18.79
CA SER A 161 -21.05 -1.60 -19.53
C SER A 161 -22.02 -0.63 -18.89
N ASP A 162 -22.05 -0.53 -17.57
CA ASP A 162 -22.86 0.44 -16.84
C ASP A 162 -22.52 1.88 -17.23
N SER A 163 -21.23 2.19 -17.43
CA SER A 163 -20.80 3.54 -17.84
C SER A 163 -21.34 4.02 -19.18
N ARG A 164 -21.87 3.10 -20.01
CA ARG A 164 -22.48 3.41 -21.30
C ARG A 164 -23.99 3.71 -21.20
N LYS A 165 -24.59 3.55 -20.02
CA LYS A 165 -26.02 3.77 -19.81
C LYS A 165 -26.25 5.21 -19.33
N ASP A 166 -27.04 6.00 -20.07
CA ASP A 166 -27.29 7.42 -19.75
C ASP A 166 -27.87 7.67 -18.34
N TRP A 167 -28.63 6.68 -17.85
CA TRP A 167 -29.26 6.72 -16.53
C TRP A 167 -28.31 6.32 -15.39
N PHE A 168 -27.17 5.69 -15.67
CA PHE A 168 -26.21 5.24 -14.67
C PHE A 168 -25.14 6.31 -14.44
N ALA A 169 -25.24 7.03 -13.33
CA ALA A 169 -24.37 8.14 -13.01
C ALA A 169 -23.04 7.65 -12.41
N VAL A 170 -22.07 7.31 -13.25
CA VAL A 170 -20.73 6.92 -12.80
C VAL A 170 -20.08 8.08 -12.04
N GLY A 171 -19.66 7.83 -10.80
CA GLY A 171 -19.08 8.85 -9.93
C GLY A 171 -20.07 9.83 -9.32
N ASP A 172 -21.38 9.62 -9.44
CA ASP A 172 -22.39 10.46 -8.80
C ASP A 172 -23.52 9.61 -8.19
N TYR A 173 -24.47 10.26 -7.54
CA TYR A 173 -25.64 9.58 -7.01
C TYR A 173 -26.57 9.09 -8.10
N LYS A 174 -27.29 8.01 -7.78
CA LYS A 174 -28.30 7.42 -8.66
C LYS A 174 -29.34 8.46 -9.09
N LYS A 175 -29.74 8.39 -10.35
CA LYS A 175 -30.80 9.25 -10.94
C LYS A 175 -32.19 8.65 -10.80
N LEU A 176 -32.27 7.34 -10.62
CA LEU A 176 -33.51 6.57 -10.54
C LEU A 176 -33.60 5.87 -9.18
N PRO A 177 -34.82 5.65 -8.66
CA PRO A 177 -35.03 4.78 -7.50
C PRO A 177 -34.47 3.37 -7.77
N ASN A 178 -33.99 2.71 -6.71
CA ASN A 178 -33.54 1.32 -6.77
C ASN A 178 -33.83 0.60 -5.45
N GLU A 179 -33.84 -0.72 -5.53
CA GLU A 179 -34.11 -1.64 -4.44
C GLU A 179 -32.92 -2.58 -4.21
N VAL A 180 -32.83 -3.14 -3.00
CA VAL A 180 -31.88 -4.20 -2.67
C VAL A 180 -32.65 -5.31 -1.97
N GLY A 181 -32.70 -6.51 -2.57
CA GLY A 181 -33.46 -7.64 -2.02
C GLY A 181 -34.96 -7.39 -1.88
N GLY A 182 -35.54 -6.56 -2.76
CA GLY A 182 -36.95 -6.14 -2.71
C GLY A 182 -37.26 -5.05 -1.67
N MET A 183 -36.25 -4.49 -1.02
CA MET A 183 -36.42 -3.35 -0.11
C MET A 183 -36.04 -2.05 -0.83
N ASP A 184 -36.97 -1.08 -0.81
CA ASP A 184 -36.72 0.26 -1.32
C ASP A 184 -35.57 0.94 -0.56
N THR A 185 -34.71 1.62 -1.30
CA THR A 185 -33.64 2.44 -0.74
C THR A 185 -33.98 3.93 -0.83
N ALA A 186 -33.16 4.81 -0.25
CA ALA A 186 -33.40 6.26 -0.25
C ALA A 186 -33.72 6.81 -1.66
N LEU A 187 -34.69 7.70 -1.81
CA LEU A 187 -35.01 8.27 -3.13
C LEU A 187 -33.82 9.11 -3.65
N PRO A 188 -33.63 9.24 -4.99
CA PRO A 188 -32.54 10.03 -5.59
C PRO A 188 -32.32 11.40 -4.95
N GLU A 189 -33.41 12.15 -4.74
CA GLU A 189 -33.44 13.47 -4.13
C GLU A 189 -33.03 13.50 -2.64
N GLU A 190 -33.15 12.37 -1.95
CA GLU A 190 -32.79 12.25 -0.52
C GLU A 190 -31.34 11.81 -0.30
N VAL A 191 -30.69 11.23 -1.31
CA VAL A 191 -29.37 10.60 -1.16
C VAL A 191 -28.34 11.57 -0.61
N ALA A 192 -28.26 12.78 -1.18
CA ALA A 192 -27.29 13.79 -0.76
C ALA A 192 -27.46 14.19 0.72
N GLY A 193 -28.70 14.39 1.16
CA GLY A 193 -29.00 14.71 2.57
C GLY A 193 -28.61 13.58 3.52
N LYS A 194 -28.97 12.34 3.16
CA LYS A 194 -28.66 11.14 3.96
C LYS A 194 -27.15 10.85 4.02
N MET A 195 -26.43 11.01 2.91
CA MET A 195 -24.99 10.83 2.86
C MET A 195 -24.24 11.88 3.69
N LYS A 196 -24.69 13.14 3.65
CA LYS A 196 -24.13 14.19 4.52
C LYS A 196 -24.30 13.86 6.00
N ALA A 197 -25.49 13.40 6.41
CA ALA A 197 -25.76 12.99 7.78
C ALA A 197 -24.88 11.79 8.20
N LEU A 198 -24.75 10.78 7.32
CA LEU A 198 -23.91 9.61 7.54
C LEU A 198 -22.44 9.98 7.73
N LEU A 199 -21.88 10.82 6.85
CA LEU A 199 -20.49 11.26 6.94
C LEU A 199 -20.23 12.11 8.17
N THR A 200 -21.17 12.97 8.55
CA THR A 200 -21.09 13.76 9.80
C THR A 200 -21.02 12.82 11.01
N ALA A 201 -21.90 11.81 11.07
CA ALA A 201 -21.92 10.84 12.16
C ALA A 201 -20.68 9.94 12.19
N TYR A 202 -20.11 9.60 11.04
CA TYR A 202 -18.89 8.80 10.92
C TYR A 202 -17.68 9.59 11.43
N ASN A 203 -17.44 10.80 10.90
CA ASN A 203 -16.28 11.62 11.23
C ASN A 203 -16.35 12.18 12.68
N ALA A 204 -17.52 12.17 13.32
CA ALA A 204 -17.65 12.54 14.74
C ALA A 204 -17.18 11.44 15.71
N LYS A 205 -16.86 10.23 15.23
CA LYS A 205 -16.35 9.12 16.05
C LYS A 205 -14.82 9.07 16.13
N GLU A 206 -14.13 9.93 15.38
CA GLU A 206 -12.67 10.10 15.44
C GLU A 206 -12.25 10.97 16.63
#